data_AF-A0A9D5I2J8-F1
#
_entry.id   AF-A0A9D5I2J8-F1
#
_cell.length_a   1.000
_cell.length_b   1.000
_cell.length_c   1.000
_cell.angle_alpha   90.00
_cell.angle_beta   90.00
_cell.angle_gamma   90.00
#
_symmetry.space_group_name_H-M   'P 1'
#
loop_
_entity.id
_entity.type
_entity.pdbx_description
1 polymer ?
#
loop_
_entity_poly.entity_id
_entity_poly.type
_entity_poly.pdbx_seq_one_letter_code
_entity_poly.pdbx_strand_id
1 'polypeptide(L)'
;MKKIMMTLGGSFLLVACNTVDDEEMTDITGDASDDNDRTESVVEVEETVMAENLQSPWTIVKDESRFFIPKREGTIYRIDENEEITEETVQLNEEVIQEAESGLLGMVLDPDFTSNGYAYAYHSYEGAGTAIENRIVRLEWNEAEDEWTENAVLLDGIPGAPTHNGGRLAIGPDGYLYATTGDAEEVDLAQDQESLAGSILRMELDGAIPEDNPFDGSLVYSYGHRNPQGLTWLQDGTMYSSEHGASGHDELNVIEAGNNYGWPVIEGDEEEEGMETPIIHSGQDTWAPSGITTDEDVIYTAGLRGEAVYLFNPEEPTEWTEYVSDYGRVRDVMIEGNDLYFITNNTDGRGNPESEDDRLIHMELN
;
A
#
# COMPACT_ATOMS: atom_id res chain seq x y z
N MET A 1 -3.95 -9.83 59.46
CA MET A 1 -2.93 -10.66 60.13
C MET A 1 -3.12 -12.11 59.68
N LYS A 2 -2.05 -12.70 59.13
CA LYS A 2 -1.67 -14.12 59.14
C LYS A 2 -2.78 -15.21 59.08
N LYS A 3 -2.69 -15.98 57.97
CA LYS A 3 -2.43 -17.44 57.91
C LYS A 3 -3.66 -18.35 58.20
N ILE A 4 -3.81 -19.57 57.68
CA ILE A 4 -2.85 -20.62 57.31
C ILE A 4 -3.58 -21.64 56.40
N MET A 5 -2.81 -22.23 55.48
CA MET A 5 -3.14 -23.39 54.66
C MET A 5 -2.89 -24.69 55.44
N MET A 6 -3.70 -25.74 55.26
CA MET A 6 -3.27 -27.10 55.63
C MET A 6 -3.87 -28.18 54.71
N THR A 7 -2.95 -28.85 54.03
CA THR A 7 -3.08 -30.04 53.19
C THR A 7 -3.02 -31.31 54.03
N LEU A 8 -3.67 -32.39 53.57
CA LEU A 8 -3.27 -33.83 53.57
C LEU A 8 -4.58 -34.64 53.35
N GLY A 9 -4.70 -35.64 52.49
CA GLY A 9 -3.75 -36.69 52.13
C GLY A 9 -4.37 -38.03 52.53
N GLY A 10 -4.60 -38.95 51.59
CA GLY A 10 -5.12 -40.29 51.89
C GLY A 10 -5.18 -41.17 50.64
N SER A 11 -4.33 -42.20 50.60
CA SER A 11 -4.17 -43.19 49.54
C SER A 11 -4.35 -44.61 50.11
N PHE A 12 -4.51 -45.59 49.20
CA PHE A 12 -4.63 -47.06 49.36
C PHE A 12 -6.00 -47.61 49.84
N LEU A 13 -6.54 -48.75 49.36
CA LEU A 13 -5.91 -50.03 48.98
C LEU A 13 -6.80 -50.88 48.03
N LEU A 14 -6.14 -51.80 47.31
CA LEU A 14 -6.55 -52.76 46.27
C LEU A 14 -7.28 -54.07 46.71
N VAL A 15 -7.62 -54.89 45.70
CA VAL A 15 -7.70 -56.39 45.60
C VAL A 15 -9.13 -56.99 45.64
N ALA A 16 -9.63 -57.94 44.81
CA ALA A 16 -9.10 -58.84 43.76
C ALA A 16 -10.20 -59.41 42.82
N CYS A 17 -9.74 -59.77 41.61
CA CYS A 17 -10.01 -60.88 40.69
C CYS A 17 -11.27 -61.78 40.74
N ASN A 18 -11.79 -62.07 39.53
CA ASN A 18 -12.16 -63.42 39.09
C ASN A 18 -11.87 -63.58 37.57
N THR A 19 -11.33 -64.75 37.20
CA THR A 19 -11.09 -65.30 35.83
C THR A 19 -12.38 -66.00 35.33
N VAL A 20 -12.65 -66.32 34.05
CA VAL A 20 -11.87 -66.97 32.96
C VAL A 20 -12.63 -66.74 31.62
N ASP A 21 -11.90 -66.70 30.49
CA ASP A 21 -12.07 -67.49 29.24
C ASP A 21 -11.76 -66.69 27.96
N ASP A 22 -10.76 -67.21 27.23
CA ASP A 22 -10.26 -66.80 25.92
C ASP A 22 -11.20 -67.28 24.79
N GLU A 23 -11.56 -66.41 23.85
CA GLU A 23 -11.76 -66.76 22.45
C GLU A 23 -11.25 -65.62 21.54
N GLU A 24 -10.40 -65.97 20.58
CA GLU A 24 -9.85 -65.10 19.54
C GLU A 24 -10.95 -64.46 18.67
N MET A 25 -10.85 -63.14 18.44
CA MET A 25 -11.47 -62.48 17.29
C MET A 25 -10.56 -61.33 16.81
N THR A 26 -10.29 -61.37 15.52
CA THR A 26 -9.42 -60.50 14.74
C THR A 26 -9.83 -59.02 14.77
N ASP A 27 -8.83 -58.17 14.99
CA ASP A 27 -8.91 -56.71 15.02
C ASP A 27 -9.00 -56.13 13.60
N ILE A 28 -10.12 -55.50 13.27
CA ILE A 28 -10.25 -54.54 12.17
C ILE A 28 -11.02 -53.35 12.74
N THR A 29 -10.28 -52.42 13.32
CA THR A 29 -10.74 -51.05 13.55
C THR A 29 -10.26 -50.21 12.37
N GLY A 30 -11.20 -49.82 11.51
CA GLY A 30 -10.97 -48.81 10.49
C GLY A 30 -10.90 -47.45 11.19
N ASP A 31 -9.70 -46.90 11.26
CA ASP A 31 -9.46 -45.54 11.72
C ASP A 31 -9.60 -44.58 10.52
N ALA A 32 -10.24 -43.47 10.79
CA ALA A 32 -10.41 -42.36 9.87
C ALA A 32 -9.21 -41.42 10.05
N SER A 33 -8.35 -41.34 9.04
CA SER A 33 -7.40 -40.23 8.90
C SER A 33 -7.45 -39.76 7.45
N ASP A 34 -8.11 -38.62 7.29
CA ASP A 34 -8.22 -37.81 6.10
C ASP A 34 -6.90 -37.04 5.96
N ASP A 35 -5.90 -37.64 5.33
CA ASP A 35 -4.67 -36.94 4.94
C ASP A 35 -4.89 -36.33 3.55
N ASN A 36 -5.42 -35.11 3.54
CA ASN A 36 -5.38 -34.22 2.39
C ASN A 36 -3.98 -33.63 2.30
N ASP A 37 -3.07 -34.38 1.67
CA ASP A 37 -1.75 -33.91 1.23
C ASP A 37 -1.95 -32.90 0.09
N ARG A 38 -2.24 -31.64 0.46
CA ARG A 38 -2.03 -30.49 -0.42
C ARG A 38 -0.54 -30.18 -0.38
N THR A 39 0.18 -30.80 -1.31
CA THR A 39 1.54 -30.42 -1.64
C THR A 39 1.48 -29.03 -2.28
N GLU A 40 1.59 -27.98 -1.48
CA GLU A 40 1.89 -26.65 -2.00
C GLU A 40 3.24 -26.73 -2.73
N SER A 41 3.20 -26.53 -4.04
CA SER A 41 4.40 -26.29 -4.82
C SER A 41 4.92 -24.92 -4.44
N VAL A 42 5.74 -24.85 -3.39
CA VAL A 42 6.55 -23.67 -3.10
C VAL A 42 7.54 -23.56 -4.23
N VAL A 43 7.25 -22.69 -5.20
CA VAL A 43 8.25 -22.26 -6.18
C VAL A 43 9.25 -21.44 -5.36
N GLU A 44 10.49 -21.93 -5.22
CA GLU A 44 11.57 -21.10 -4.71
C GLU A 44 11.82 -20.00 -5.75
N VAL A 45 11.25 -18.82 -5.51
CA VAL A 45 11.53 -17.64 -6.32
C VAL A 45 12.92 -17.14 -5.92
N GLU A 46 13.84 -17.03 -6.88
CA GLU A 46 15.15 -16.42 -6.59
C GLU A 46 14.95 -14.92 -6.32
N GLU A 47 15.13 -14.53 -5.05
CA GLU A 47 15.11 -13.13 -4.62
C GLU A 47 16.50 -12.50 -4.70
N THR A 48 16.56 -11.22 -5.04
CA THR A 48 17.77 -10.39 -4.95
C THR A 48 17.48 -9.14 -4.14
N VAL A 49 18.21 -8.94 -3.04
CA VAL A 49 18.13 -7.70 -2.25
C VAL A 49 18.99 -6.65 -2.94
N MET A 50 18.36 -5.62 -3.50
CA MET A 50 19.03 -4.57 -4.27
C MET A 50 19.48 -3.39 -3.41
N ALA A 51 18.82 -3.17 -2.27
CA ALA A 51 19.21 -2.17 -1.29
C ALA A 51 18.71 -2.56 0.11
N GLU A 52 19.45 -2.13 1.13
CA GLU A 52 19.15 -2.37 2.55
C GLU A 52 19.33 -1.09 3.35
N ASN A 53 18.84 -1.10 4.60
CA ASN A 53 18.94 0.02 5.53
C ASN A 53 18.25 1.30 5.06
N LEU A 54 17.25 1.19 4.17
CA LEU A 54 16.38 2.30 3.80
C LEU A 54 15.55 2.73 5.02
N GLN A 55 15.11 3.99 5.08
CA GLN A 55 14.31 4.47 6.22
C GLN A 55 12.96 5.01 5.73
N SER A 56 11.86 4.36 6.07
CA SER A 56 10.52 4.69 5.63
C SER A 56 10.45 5.00 4.12
N PRO A 57 10.95 4.12 3.23
CA PRO A 57 10.83 4.31 1.77
C PRO A 57 9.34 4.31 1.38
N TRP A 58 8.95 5.07 0.36
CA TRP A 58 7.52 5.29 0.06
C TRP A 58 7.08 4.86 -1.34
N THR A 59 7.76 5.28 -2.41
CA THR A 59 7.44 4.89 -3.79
C THR A 59 8.64 4.22 -4.46
N ILE A 60 8.42 3.24 -5.33
CA ILE A 60 9.44 2.75 -6.26
C ILE A 60 9.27 3.51 -7.58
N VAL A 61 10.30 4.23 -7.99
CA VAL A 61 10.35 4.91 -9.29
C VAL A 61 11.65 4.50 -9.98
N LYS A 62 11.63 4.28 -11.30
CA LYS A 62 12.80 3.77 -12.03
C LYS A 62 13.03 4.53 -13.35
N ASP A 63 14.29 4.82 -13.65
CA ASP A 63 14.76 5.31 -14.96
C ASP A 63 15.93 4.44 -15.43
N GLU A 64 15.72 3.69 -16.50
CA GLU A 64 16.63 2.67 -17.00
C GLU A 64 17.00 1.64 -15.91
N SER A 65 18.19 1.72 -15.32
CA SER A 65 18.66 0.85 -14.23
C SER A 65 18.69 1.54 -12.86
N ARG A 66 18.32 2.82 -12.80
CA ARG A 66 18.38 3.64 -11.58
C ARG A 66 17.02 3.66 -10.90
N PHE A 67 16.98 3.36 -9.61
CA PHE A 67 15.79 3.56 -8.80
C PHE A 67 15.88 4.88 -8.05
N PHE A 68 14.75 5.57 -7.95
CA PHE A 68 14.53 6.72 -7.08
C PHE A 68 13.43 6.37 -6.09
N ILE A 69 13.77 6.42 -4.81
CA ILE A 69 12.86 6.02 -3.73
C ILE A 69 12.72 7.18 -2.76
N PRO A 70 11.61 7.94 -2.78
CA PRO A 70 11.35 8.95 -1.78
C PRO A 70 11.35 8.36 -0.38
N LYS A 71 12.10 9.01 0.50
CA LYS A 71 12.18 8.76 1.92
C LYS A 71 11.20 9.70 2.60
N ARG A 72 10.33 9.18 3.48
CA ARG A 72 9.28 9.99 4.12
C ARG A 72 9.82 11.22 4.88
N GLU A 73 11.06 11.18 5.34
CA GLU A 73 11.79 12.29 5.98
C GLU A 73 12.10 13.48 5.04
N GLY A 74 12.01 13.33 3.72
CA GLY A 74 12.17 14.42 2.75
C GLY A 74 13.41 14.35 1.84
N THR A 75 14.13 13.23 1.81
CA THR A 75 15.21 12.96 0.85
C THR A 75 14.80 11.87 -0.15
N ILE A 76 15.61 11.64 -1.18
CA ILE A 76 15.37 10.57 -2.17
C ILE A 76 16.59 9.66 -2.21
N TYR A 77 16.38 8.35 -2.07
CA TYR A 77 17.45 7.39 -2.35
C TYR A 77 17.55 7.16 -3.86
N ARG A 78 18.74 7.33 -4.43
CA ARG A 78 19.10 6.80 -5.75
C ARG A 78 19.86 5.49 -5.58
N ILE A 79 19.41 4.43 -6.24
CA ILE A 79 20.08 3.12 -6.27
C ILE A 79 20.46 2.86 -7.73
N ASP A 80 21.75 2.66 -8.01
CA ASP A 80 22.24 2.44 -9.38
C ASP A 80 22.36 0.96 -9.77
N GLU A 81 22.84 0.71 -10.99
CA GLU A 81 23.04 -0.64 -11.53
C GLU A 81 24.04 -1.51 -10.75
N ASN A 82 24.85 -0.91 -9.89
CA ASN A 82 25.81 -1.60 -9.02
C ASN A 82 25.29 -1.71 -7.58
N GLU A 83 24.00 -1.42 -7.35
CA GLU A 83 23.35 -1.44 -6.04
C GLU A 83 23.95 -0.40 -5.07
N GLU A 84 24.62 0.65 -5.60
CA GLU A 84 25.16 1.74 -4.79
C GLU A 84 24.04 2.72 -4.41
N ILE A 85 23.85 2.93 -3.10
CA ILE A 85 22.84 3.83 -2.55
C ILE A 85 23.45 5.23 -2.36
N THR A 86 22.84 6.23 -2.98
CA THR A 86 23.11 7.66 -2.76
C THR A 86 21.86 8.31 -2.15
N GLU A 87 21.97 8.99 -1.01
CA GLU A 87 20.88 9.79 -0.46
C GLU A 87 20.96 11.22 -1.01
N GLU A 88 20.06 11.55 -1.92
CA GLU A 88 19.99 12.82 -2.64
C GLU A 88 19.15 13.84 -1.87
N THR A 89 19.61 15.09 -1.85
CA THR A 89 18.90 16.18 -1.18
C THR A 89 17.75 16.69 -2.04
N VAL A 90 16.62 17.06 -1.41
CA VAL A 90 15.48 17.67 -2.10
C VAL A 90 15.28 19.09 -1.57
N GLN A 91 15.51 20.08 -2.42
CA GLN A 91 15.28 21.50 -2.11
C GLN A 91 13.84 21.88 -2.43
N LEU A 92 12.98 21.83 -1.42
CA LEU A 92 11.58 22.26 -1.49
C LEU A 92 11.40 23.69 -0.97
N ASN A 93 10.40 24.41 -1.50
CA ASN A 93 10.07 25.74 -1.02
C ASN A 93 9.40 25.72 0.35
N GLU A 94 8.66 24.64 0.66
CA GLU A 94 8.06 24.36 1.95
C GLU A 94 8.69 23.11 2.56
N GLU A 95 9.04 23.17 3.85
CA GLU A 95 9.70 22.07 4.55
C GLU A 95 8.79 20.84 4.65
N VAL A 96 9.34 19.65 4.40
CA VAL A 96 8.60 18.39 4.59
C VAL A 96 8.30 18.23 6.08
N ILE A 97 7.02 18.05 6.41
CA ILE A 97 6.63 17.59 7.73
C ILE A 97 6.45 16.09 7.69
N GLN A 98 7.22 15.39 8.52
CA GLN A 98 6.98 14.00 8.85
C GLN A 98 6.36 13.88 10.24
N GLU A 99 5.07 13.57 10.28
CA GLU A 99 4.31 13.25 11.48
C GLU A 99 3.37 12.07 11.20
N ALA A 100 3.52 10.97 11.93
CA ALA A 100 2.75 9.75 11.73
C ALA A 100 2.79 9.23 10.28
N GLU A 101 1.81 9.53 9.41
CA GLU A 101 1.76 9.10 8.00
C GLU A 101 2.23 10.16 7.00
N SER A 102 2.35 11.42 7.43
CA SER A 102 2.77 12.53 6.57
C SER A 102 4.26 12.49 6.23
N GLY A 103 4.66 13.17 5.16
CA GLY A 103 6.05 13.27 4.72
C GLY A 103 6.20 13.48 3.21
N LEU A 104 7.34 13.08 2.66
CA LEU A 104 7.54 12.94 1.20
C LEU A 104 7.02 11.56 0.77
N LEU A 105 5.97 11.54 -0.06
CA LEU A 105 5.14 10.37 -0.32
C LEU A 105 5.29 9.87 -1.77
N GLY A 106 4.28 10.09 -2.61
CA GLY A 106 4.26 9.68 -4.00
C GLY A 106 5.27 10.44 -4.84
N MET A 107 5.91 9.72 -5.75
CA MET A 107 6.74 10.30 -6.80
C MET A 107 6.49 9.56 -8.11
N VAL A 108 6.54 10.27 -9.23
CA VAL A 108 6.50 9.68 -10.58
C VAL A 108 7.37 10.50 -11.52
N LEU A 109 8.12 9.85 -12.41
CA LEU A 109 8.94 10.56 -13.40
C LEU A 109 8.05 11.15 -14.49
N ASP A 110 8.47 12.28 -15.02
CA ASP A 110 7.90 12.82 -16.25
C ASP A 110 8.15 11.83 -17.42
N PRO A 111 7.22 11.69 -18.37
CA PRO A 111 7.42 10.78 -19.51
C PRO A 111 8.66 11.10 -20.34
N ASP A 112 9.13 12.35 -20.33
CA ASP A 112 10.36 12.81 -20.98
C ASP A 112 11.55 12.94 -20.00
N PHE A 113 11.53 12.27 -18.84
CA PHE A 113 12.54 12.39 -17.77
C PHE A 113 13.98 12.29 -18.26
N THR A 114 14.30 11.31 -19.10
CA THR A 114 15.66 11.15 -19.65
C THR A 114 16.16 12.40 -20.40
N SER A 115 15.25 13.25 -20.88
CA SER A 115 15.57 14.49 -21.59
C SER A 115 15.45 15.75 -20.71
N ASN A 116 14.51 15.79 -19.77
CA ASN A 116 14.18 17.00 -19.00
C ASN A 116 14.55 16.93 -17.50
N GLY A 117 14.82 15.75 -16.96
CA GLY A 117 15.11 15.53 -15.54
C GLY A 117 13.94 15.83 -14.60
N TYR A 118 12.70 15.86 -15.09
CA TYR A 118 11.54 16.23 -14.28
C TYR A 118 10.83 15.04 -13.64
N ALA A 119 10.44 15.21 -12.38
CA ALA A 119 9.55 14.30 -11.68
C ALA A 119 8.46 15.09 -10.96
N TYR A 120 7.39 14.40 -10.61
CA TYR A 120 6.30 14.94 -9.79
C TYR A 120 6.40 14.32 -8.41
N ALA A 121 6.25 15.12 -7.36
CA ALA A 121 6.32 14.66 -5.98
C ALA A 121 5.13 15.19 -5.16
N TYR A 122 4.59 14.34 -4.30
CA TYR A 122 3.57 14.65 -3.32
C TYR A 122 4.23 14.74 -1.95
N HIS A 123 4.06 15.85 -1.23
CA HIS A 123 4.57 15.95 0.13
C HIS A 123 3.66 16.75 1.05
N SER A 124 3.78 16.46 2.35
CA SER A 124 3.12 17.20 3.42
C SER A 124 4.00 18.36 3.91
N TYR A 125 3.38 19.46 4.34
CA TYR A 125 4.05 20.67 4.83
C TYR A 125 3.21 21.40 5.91
N GLU A 126 3.81 22.41 6.57
CA GLU A 126 3.07 23.27 7.51
C GLU A 126 2.24 24.31 6.73
N GLY A 127 0.94 24.08 6.66
CA GLY A 127 -0.02 25.00 6.09
C GLY A 127 -0.37 26.19 7.00
N ALA A 128 -1.44 26.89 6.66
CA ALA A 128 -1.85 28.06 7.40
C ALA A 128 -2.27 27.70 8.85
N GLY A 129 -1.65 28.37 9.83
CA GLY A 129 -2.05 28.21 11.24
C GLY A 129 -1.66 26.86 11.87
N THR A 130 -0.55 26.27 11.40
CA THR A 130 0.03 24.98 11.86
C THR A 130 -0.81 23.75 11.51
N ALA A 131 -1.68 23.83 10.50
CA ALA A 131 -2.32 22.66 9.94
C ALA A 131 -1.30 21.87 9.09
N ILE A 132 -1.42 20.55 9.06
CA ILE A 132 -0.73 19.74 8.04
C ILE A 132 -1.55 19.91 6.75
N GLU A 133 -0.88 20.30 5.68
CA GLU A 133 -1.45 20.33 4.33
C GLU A 133 -0.55 19.49 3.42
N ASN A 134 -1.08 19.09 2.28
CA ASN A 134 -0.35 18.37 1.25
C ASN A 134 -0.27 19.21 -0.03
N ARG A 135 0.77 18.96 -0.83
CA ARG A 135 0.99 19.64 -2.11
C ARG A 135 1.65 18.73 -3.12
N ILE A 136 1.48 19.07 -4.39
CA ILE A 136 2.09 18.41 -5.53
C ILE A 136 2.99 19.40 -6.24
N VAL A 137 4.24 19.00 -6.41
CA VAL A 137 5.29 19.83 -7.02
C VAL A 137 5.94 19.09 -8.18
N ARG A 138 6.47 19.85 -9.13
CA ARG A 138 7.44 19.34 -10.10
C ARG A 138 8.85 19.58 -9.58
N LEU A 139 9.65 18.53 -9.52
CA LEU A 139 11.07 18.55 -9.20
C LEU A 139 11.92 18.50 -10.48
N GLU A 140 13.12 19.06 -10.42
CA GLU A 140 14.16 18.95 -11.43
C GLU A 140 15.39 18.30 -10.81
N TRP A 141 15.86 17.21 -11.43
CA TRP A 141 17.01 16.43 -10.99
C TRP A 141 18.32 16.96 -11.58
N ASN A 142 19.32 17.11 -10.72
CA ASN A 142 20.69 17.42 -11.09
C ASN A 142 21.62 16.28 -10.66
N GLU A 143 21.86 15.33 -11.57
CA GLU A 143 22.75 14.19 -11.36
C GLU A 143 24.17 14.60 -10.94
N ALA A 144 24.67 15.75 -11.39
CA ALA A 144 26.04 16.18 -11.07
C ALA A 144 26.19 16.67 -9.62
N GLU A 145 25.08 16.99 -8.96
CA GLU A 145 25.03 17.52 -7.59
C GLU A 145 24.33 16.59 -6.61
N ASP A 146 23.84 15.42 -7.06
CA ASP A 146 23.02 14.48 -6.28
C ASP A 146 21.84 15.19 -5.59
N GLU A 147 21.14 16.03 -6.36
CA GLU A 147 20.13 16.97 -5.84
C GLU A 147 18.87 17.05 -6.71
N TRP A 148 17.73 17.21 -6.05
CA TRP A 148 16.46 17.60 -6.63
C TRP A 148 16.08 19.01 -6.18
N THR A 149 15.52 19.82 -7.07
CA THR A 149 15.01 21.16 -6.72
C THR A 149 13.57 21.34 -7.14
N GLU A 150 12.75 21.99 -6.31
CA GLU A 150 11.39 22.38 -6.66
C GLU A 150 11.40 23.36 -7.84
N ASN A 151 10.97 22.87 -9.00
CA ASN A 151 10.91 23.64 -10.24
C ASN A 151 9.58 24.39 -10.37
N ALA A 152 8.47 23.79 -9.93
CA ALA A 152 7.15 24.41 -9.94
C ALA A 152 6.20 23.81 -8.88
N VAL A 153 5.26 24.63 -8.40
CA VAL A 153 4.09 24.17 -7.64
C VAL A 153 2.98 23.85 -8.62
N LEU A 154 2.41 22.65 -8.55
CA LEU A 154 1.28 22.25 -9.40
C LEU A 154 -0.04 22.39 -8.66
N LEU A 155 -0.06 21.95 -7.41
CA LEU A 155 -1.22 22.03 -6.52
C LEU A 155 -0.75 22.23 -5.09
N ASP A 156 -1.46 23.07 -4.34
CA ASP A 156 -1.14 23.44 -2.96
C ASP A 156 -2.41 23.42 -2.11
N GLY A 157 -2.28 23.31 -0.79
CA GLY A 157 -3.41 23.37 0.14
C GLY A 157 -4.39 22.20 0.03
N ILE A 158 -3.93 21.01 -0.37
CA ILE A 158 -4.71 19.78 -0.22
C ILE A 158 -4.83 19.52 1.29
N PRO A 159 -6.03 19.26 1.84
CA PRO A 159 -6.16 18.96 3.26
C PRO A 159 -5.26 17.78 3.68
N GLY A 160 -4.67 17.89 4.86
CA GLY A 160 -3.80 16.88 5.44
C GLY A 160 -3.98 16.79 6.94
N ALA A 161 -3.43 15.73 7.51
CA ALA A 161 -3.48 15.44 8.94
C ALA A 161 -2.32 14.49 9.31
N PRO A 162 -2.12 14.15 10.59
CA PRO A 162 -1.16 13.12 10.96
C PRO A 162 -1.45 11.78 10.27
N THR A 163 -2.72 11.46 10.00
CA THR A 163 -3.12 10.28 9.21
C THR A 163 -4.01 10.65 8.03
N HIS A 164 -4.14 9.72 7.07
CA HIS A 164 -5.02 9.85 5.90
C HIS A 164 -4.64 10.97 4.93
N ASN A 165 -3.38 10.96 4.48
CA ASN A 165 -2.87 11.90 3.50
C ASN A 165 -2.97 11.40 2.04
N GLY A 166 -3.42 10.16 1.82
CA GLY A 166 -3.32 9.49 0.52
C GLY A 166 -1.86 9.49 0.03
N GLY A 167 -1.61 10.19 -1.07
CA GLY A 167 -0.28 10.63 -1.47
C GLY A 167 0.33 9.88 -2.64
N ARG A 168 -0.35 8.86 -3.20
CA ARG A 168 0.10 8.18 -4.43
C ARG A 168 -0.04 9.10 -5.63
N LEU A 169 0.99 9.17 -6.45
CA LEU A 169 0.97 9.79 -7.78
C LEU A 169 1.14 8.71 -8.85
N ALA A 170 0.47 8.89 -9.99
CA ALA A 170 0.70 8.09 -11.18
C ALA A 170 0.31 8.86 -12.45
N ILE A 171 0.97 8.57 -13.57
CA ILE A 171 0.59 9.12 -14.87
C ILE A 171 -0.26 8.08 -15.60
N GLY A 172 -1.50 8.44 -15.91
CA GLY A 172 -2.44 7.55 -16.58
C GLY A 172 -2.07 7.31 -18.05
N PRO A 173 -2.67 6.28 -18.69
CA PRO A 173 -2.46 6.00 -20.11
C PRO A 173 -2.98 7.11 -21.05
N ASP A 174 -3.78 8.03 -20.51
CA ASP A 174 -4.29 9.23 -21.15
C ASP A 174 -3.31 10.43 -21.06
N GLY A 175 -2.19 10.28 -20.34
CA GLY A 175 -1.14 11.29 -20.19
C GLY A 175 -1.37 12.32 -19.08
N TYR A 176 -2.40 12.12 -18.24
CA TYR A 176 -2.70 12.99 -17.12
C TYR A 176 -2.01 12.52 -15.84
N LEU A 177 -1.69 13.46 -14.94
CA LEU A 177 -1.22 13.15 -13.59
C LEU A 177 -2.42 12.91 -12.67
N TYR A 178 -2.44 11.75 -12.03
CA TYR A 178 -3.42 11.38 -11.01
C TYR A 178 -2.81 11.41 -9.62
N ALA A 179 -3.60 11.83 -8.63
CA ALA A 179 -3.18 11.87 -7.24
C ALA A 179 -4.28 11.34 -6.31
N THR A 180 -3.90 10.51 -5.35
CA THR A 180 -4.80 10.08 -4.26
C THR A 180 -4.70 11.04 -3.09
N THR A 181 -5.83 11.35 -2.45
CA THR A 181 -5.89 12.13 -1.22
C THR A 181 -6.79 11.42 -0.21
N GLY A 182 -6.38 11.42 1.06
CA GLY A 182 -7.23 10.91 2.13
C GLY A 182 -8.16 11.99 2.68
N ASP A 183 -9.08 11.60 3.56
CA ASP A 183 -10.07 12.48 4.18
C ASP A 183 -9.49 13.46 5.22
N ALA A 184 -8.19 13.38 5.50
CA ALA A 184 -7.48 14.19 6.49
C ALA A 184 -8.12 14.14 7.90
N GLU A 185 -8.66 12.99 8.30
CA GLU A 185 -9.38 12.76 9.56
C GLU A 185 -10.71 13.54 9.70
N GLU A 186 -11.10 14.29 8.68
CA GLU A 186 -12.33 15.05 8.59
C GLU A 186 -13.28 14.36 7.60
N VAL A 187 -13.81 13.21 8.01
CA VAL A 187 -14.54 12.24 7.17
C VAL A 187 -15.63 12.85 6.27
N ASP A 188 -16.31 13.91 6.73
CA ASP A 188 -17.37 14.57 5.97
C ASP A 188 -16.85 15.22 4.68
N LEU A 189 -15.55 15.56 4.60
CA LEU A 189 -14.92 16.14 3.42
C LEU A 189 -14.89 15.19 2.23
N ALA A 190 -14.87 13.87 2.46
CA ALA A 190 -14.84 12.88 1.39
C ALA A 190 -16.10 12.95 0.51
N GLN A 191 -17.23 13.44 1.03
CA GLN A 191 -18.48 13.61 0.29
C GLN A 191 -18.65 15.01 -0.33
N ASP A 192 -17.70 15.92 -0.10
CA ASP A 192 -17.72 17.28 -0.66
C ASP A 192 -16.94 17.34 -1.98
N GLN A 193 -17.64 17.49 -3.11
CA GLN A 193 -17.05 17.58 -4.45
C GLN A 193 -16.20 18.85 -4.68
N GLU A 194 -16.31 19.85 -3.79
CA GLU A 194 -15.45 21.04 -3.80
C GLU A 194 -14.18 20.85 -2.95
N SER A 195 -14.12 19.81 -2.13
CA SER A 195 -12.94 19.46 -1.33
C SER A 195 -11.95 18.65 -2.14
N LEU A 196 -10.65 18.85 -1.88
CA LEU A 196 -9.58 18.01 -2.41
C LEU A 196 -9.29 16.79 -1.54
N ALA A 197 -9.89 16.69 -0.34
CA ALA A 197 -9.73 15.55 0.56
C ALA A 197 -10.64 14.39 0.13
N GLY A 198 -10.23 13.16 0.46
CA GLY A 198 -11.01 11.96 0.19
C GLY A 198 -11.36 11.78 -1.28
N SER A 199 -10.39 12.06 -2.16
CA SER A 199 -10.58 12.15 -3.60
C SER A 199 -9.45 11.46 -4.38
N ILE A 200 -9.75 11.06 -5.61
CA ILE A 200 -8.73 10.92 -6.64
C ILE A 200 -8.79 12.18 -7.50
N LEU A 201 -7.66 12.82 -7.68
CA LEU A 201 -7.51 14.04 -8.49
C LEU A 201 -6.91 13.68 -9.85
N ARG A 202 -7.25 14.44 -10.89
CA ARG A 202 -6.69 14.35 -12.25
C ARG A 202 -6.33 15.74 -12.76
N MET A 203 -5.07 15.94 -13.14
CA MET A 203 -4.52 17.20 -13.66
C MET A 203 -3.67 16.99 -14.90
N GLU A 204 -3.55 18.04 -15.72
CA GLU A 204 -2.49 18.14 -16.73
C GLU A 204 -1.11 18.09 -16.04
N LEU A 205 -0.06 17.73 -16.77
CA LEU A 205 1.31 17.65 -16.23
C LEU A 205 1.87 19.00 -15.74
N ASP A 206 1.25 20.12 -16.14
CA ASP A 206 1.57 21.46 -15.63
C ASP A 206 0.66 21.90 -14.46
N GLY A 207 -0.20 21.01 -13.95
CA GLY A 207 -1.14 21.24 -12.86
C GLY A 207 -2.48 21.86 -13.31
N ALA A 208 -2.67 22.14 -14.60
CA ALA A 208 -3.94 22.68 -15.08
C ALA A 208 -5.08 21.66 -14.97
N ILE A 209 -6.31 22.17 -14.87
CA ILE A 209 -7.52 21.36 -14.82
C ILE A 209 -7.88 20.88 -16.23
N PRO A 210 -8.00 19.56 -16.48
CA PRO A 210 -8.45 19.03 -17.76
C PRO A 210 -9.87 19.51 -18.09
N GLU A 211 -10.12 19.87 -19.35
CA GLU A 211 -11.43 20.37 -19.79
C GLU A 211 -12.55 19.30 -19.69
N ASP A 212 -12.17 18.03 -19.65
CA ASP A 212 -13.06 16.87 -19.60
C ASP A 212 -13.16 16.24 -18.20
N ASN A 213 -12.65 16.90 -17.15
CA ASN A 213 -12.91 16.46 -15.78
C ASN A 213 -14.42 16.48 -15.45
N PRO A 214 -14.89 15.56 -14.59
CA PRO A 214 -16.32 15.34 -14.37
C PRO A 214 -17.02 16.50 -13.64
N PHE A 215 -16.27 17.32 -12.90
CA PHE A 215 -16.77 18.46 -12.15
C PHE A 215 -16.18 19.77 -12.68
N ASP A 216 -17.05 20.73 -13.01
CA ASP A 216 -16.68 21.98 -13.69
C ASP A 216 -15.67 22.79 -12.86
N GLY A 217 -14.49 23.06 -13.43
CA GLY A 217 -13.42 23.81 -12.76
C GLY A 217 -12.81 23.12 -11.55
N SER A 218 -12.90 21.79 -11.45
CA SER A 218 -12.34 21.00 -10.35
C SER A 218 -11.33 19.95 -10.82
N LEU A 219 -10.33 19.70 -9.97
CA LEU A 219 -9.35 18.61 -10.15
C LEU A 219 -9.90 17.25 -9.73
N VAL A 220 -11.03 17.21 -9.01
CA VAL A 220 -11.63 15.96 -8.53
C VAL A 220 -12.03 15.09 -9.74
N TYR A 221 -11.54 13.87 -9.75
CA TYR A 221 -11.86 12.83 -10.72
C TYR A 221 -12.87 11.84 -10.14
N SER A 222 -12.68 11.40 -8.89
CA SER A 222 -13.66 10.66 -8.09
C SER A 222 -13.55 11.09 -6.63
N TYR A 223 -14.59 10.81 -5.85
CA TYR A 223 -14.71 11.24 -4.46
C TYR A 223 -15.36 10.15 -3.60
N GLY A 224 -15.51 10.39 -2.31
CA GLY A 224 -16.02 9.41 -1.36
C GLY A 224 -14.97 8.39 -0.96
N HIS A 225 -13.70 8.81 -0.89
CA HIS A 225 -12.59 7.98 -0.47
C HIS A 225 -12.14 8.31 0.95
N ARG A 226 -11.67 7.31 1.69
CA ARG A 226 -11.08 7.42 3.02
C ARG A 226 -9.59 7.72 2.97
N ASN A 227 -8.79 6.80 2.42
CA ASN A 227 -7.34 6.93 2.34
C ASN A 227 -6.73 6.01 1.26
N PRO A 228 -6.98 6.30 -0.03
CA PRO A 228 -6.41 5.54 -1.13
C PRO A 228 -4.89 5.76 -1.22
N GLN A 229 -4.11 4.70 -1.44
CA GLN A 229 -2.65 4.75 -1.47
C GLN A 229 -2.01 3.97 -2.64
N GLY A 230 -2.84 3.47 -3.56
CA GLY A 230 -2.41 2.82 -4.79
C GLY A 230 -3.28 3.28 -5.96
N LEU A 231 -2.67 3.44 -7.13
CA LEU A 231 -3.34 3.67 -8.40
C LEU A 231 -2.63 2.86 -9.49
N THR A 232 -3.39 2.17 -10.32
CA THR A 232 -2.87 1.48 -11.49
C THR A 232 -3.93 1.38 -12.59
N TRP A 233 -3.53 0.94 -13.78
CA TRP A 233 -4.42 0.70 -14.90
C TRP A 233 -4.12 -0.65 -15.52
N LEU A 234 -5.16 -1.41 -15.86
CA LEU A 234 -5.02 -2.55 -16.76
C LEU A 234 -4.74 -2.08 -18.20
N GLN A 235 -4.33 -3.02 -19.06
CA GLN A 235 -4.02 -2.72 -20.47
C GLN A 235 -5.20 -2.15 -21.25
N ASP A 236 -6.43 -2.45 -20.84
CA ASP A 236 -7.65 -1.91 -21.46
C ASP A 236 -7.97 -0.47 -21.03
N GLY A 237 -7.20 0.09 -20.09
CA GLY A 237 -7.38 1.44 -19.54
C GLY A 237 -8.27 1.50 -18.31
N THR A 238 -8.74 0.37 -17.78
CA THR A 238 -9.52 0.33 -16.54
C THR A 238 -8.64 0.70 -15.35
N MET A 239 -9.00 1.75 -14.62
CA MET A 239 -8.26 2.22 -13.45
C MET A 239 -8.67 1.44 -12.20
N TYR A 240 -7.68 1.08 -11.37
CA TYR A 240 -7.88 0.46 -10.06
C TYR A 240 -7.21 1.28 -8.97
N SER A 241 -7.84 1.31 -7.80
CA SER A 241 -7.30 1.95 -6.59
C SER A 241 -7.41 1.03 -5.39
N SER A 242 -6.36 0.98 -4.59
CA SER A 242 -6.35 0.29 -3.29
C SER A 242 -6.56 1.29 -2.17
N GLU A 243 -7.34 0.90 -1.15
CA GLU A 243 -7.79 1.84 -0.12
C GLU A 243 -7.85 1.22 1.27
N HIS A 244 -7.47 2.01 2.29
CA HIS A 244 -7.61 1.62 3.70
C HIS A 244 -9.01 1.90 4.20
N GLY A 245 -9.70 0.88 4.72
CA GLY A 245 -10.95 1.03 5.46
C GLY A 245 -10.72 1.46 6.92
N ALA A 246 -11.78 1.56 7.73
CA ALA A 246 -11.71 2.17 9.05
C ALA A 246 -10.98 1.31 10.11
N SER A 247 -11.32 0.03 10.20
CA SER A 247 -10.70 -0.94 11.13
C SER A 247 -10.56 -2.33 10.51
N GLY A 248 -10.77 -2.40 9.21
CA GLY A 248 -10.99 -3.53 8.32
C GLY A 248 -11.66 -2.95 7.08
N HIS A 249 -12.30 -3.77 6.25
CA HIS A 249 -12.92 -3.36 5.00
C HIS A 249 -11.98 -2.54 4.12
N ASP A 250 -10.70 -2.92 4.08
CA ASP A 250 -9.78 -2.39 3.09
C ASP A 250 -10.24 -2.82 1.70
N GLU A 251 -10.11 -1.96 0.71
CA GLU A 251 -10.82 -2.09 -0.56
C GLU A 251 -9.90 -2.14 -1.77
N LEU A 252 -10.38 -2.80 -2.82
CA LEU A 252 -9.95 -2.61 -4.20
C LEU A 252 -11.13 -2.12 -5.03
N ASN A 253 -10.98 -0.96 -5.65
CA ASN A 253 -12.03 -0.26 -6.37
C ASN A 253 -11.69 -0.15 -7.87
N VAL A 254 -12.68 -0.32 -8.76
CA VAL A 254 -12.59 0.16 -10.15
C VAL A 254 -12.95 1.64 -10.15
N ILE A 255 -12.05 2.48 -10.64
CA ILE A 255 -12.21 3.93 -10.62
C ILE A 255 -12.81 4.45 -11.94
N GLU A 256 -13.94 5.14 -11.84
CA GLU A 256 -14.60 5.82 -12.95
C GLU A 256 -14.81 7.31 -12.65
N ALA A 257 -14.73 8.13 -13.70
CA ALA A 257 -14.84 9.58 -13.58
C ALA A 257 -16.23 10.01 -13.04
N GLY A 258 -16.22 10.76 -11.95
CA GLY A 258 -17.40 11.38 -11.34
C GLY A 258 -18.12 10.49 -10.33
N ASN A 259 -17.69 9.25 -10.15
CA ASN A 259 -18.33 8.31 -9.22
C ASN A 259 -17.97 8.61 -7.76
N ASN A 260 -18.86 8.16 -6.87
CA ASN A 260 -18.77 8.29 -5.43
C ASN A 260 -18.48 6.93 -4.81
N TYR A 261 -17.34 6.77 -4.14
CA TYR A 261 -16.91 5.51 -3.51
C TYR A 261 -17.40 5.37 -2.06
N GLY A 262 -18.31 6.27 -1.65
CA GLY A 262 -19.23 6.00 -0.56
C GLY A 262 -18.76 6.36 0.83
N TRP A 263 -17.45 6.47 1.10
CA TRP A 263 -16.96 6.87 2.42
C TRP A 263 -17.43 8.29 2.80
N PRO A 264 -17.92 8.54 4.03
CA PRO A 264 -18.09 7.60 5.16
C PRO A 264 -19.51 7.05 5.30
N VAL A 265 -20.34 7.15 4.25
CA VAL A 265 -21.75 6.77 4.26
C VAL A 265 -21.92 5.26 4.13
N ILE A 266 -21.14 4.63 3.26
CA ILE A 266 -21.05 3.16 3.10
C ILE A 266 -19.58 2.71 3.27
N GLU A 267 -19.40 1.45 3.70
CA GLU A 267 -18.10 0.77 3.80
C GLU A 267 -18.25 -0.72 3.43
N GLY A 268 -17.40 -1.25 2.55
CA GLY A 268 -17.48 -2.65 2.11
C GLY A 268 -18.78 -2.98 1.36
N ASP A 269 -19.56 -3.95 1.86
CA ASP A 269 -20.80 -4.44 1.22
C ASP A 269 -22.03 -3.52 1.41
N GLU A 270 -21.89 -2.39 2.12
CA GLU A 270 -23.01 -1.46 2.32
C GLU A 270 -23.37 -0.75 1.00
N GLU A 271 -24.67 -0.57 0.74
CA GLU A 271 -25.16 0.01 -0.52
C GLU A 271 -26.04 1.24 -0.26
N GLU A 272 -25.82 2.30 -1.04
CA GLU A 272 -26.71 3.47 -1.12
C GLU A 272 -26.83 3.95 -2.57
N GLU A 273 -27.95 4.61 -2.91
CA GLU A 273 -28.20 5.08 -4.29
C GLU A 273 -27.14 6.09 -4.73
N GLY A 274 -26.43 5.77 -5.82
CA GLY A 274 -25.41 6.65 -6.41
C GLY A 274 -24.03 6.52 -5.77
N MET A 275 -23.77 5.44 -5.03
CA MET A 275 -22.46 5.10 -4.48
C MET A 275 -22.01 3.74 -5.02
N GLU A 276 -20.71 3.64 -5.32
CA GLU A 276 -20.06 2.44 -5.82
C GLU A 276 -19.52 1.61 -4.66
N THR A 277 -19.66 0.29 -4.76
CA THR A 277 -19.08 -0.68 -3.82
C THR A 277 -17.76 -1.22 -4.37
N PRO A 278 -16.82 -1.64 -3.50
CA PRO A 278 -15.58 -2.24 -3.94
C PRO A 278 -15.79 -3.58 -4.65
N ILE A 279 -14.83 -3.95 -5.49
CA ILE A 279 -14.81 -5.25 -6.17
C ILE A 279 -14.60 -6.36 -5.14
N ILE A 280 -13.74 -6.08 -4.17
CA ILE A 280 -13.44 -6.94 -3.04
C ILE A 280 -12.99 -6.07 -1.86
N HIS A 281 -13.28 -6.54 -0.66
CA HIS A 281 -12.81 -5.93 0.56
C HIS A 281 -12.36 -6.97 1.59
N SER A 282 -11.54 -6.54 2.56
CA SER A 282 -10.92 -7.41 3.58
C SER A 282 -11.87 -7.95 4.65
N GLY A 283 -13.16 -7.64 4.58
CA GLY A 283 -14.11 -7.91 5.64
C GLY A 283 -13.65 -7.33 6.97
N GLN A 284 -13.54 -8.17 8.00
CA GLN A 284 -13.11 -7.73 9.34
C GLN A 284 -11.59 -7.81 9.55
N ASP A 285 -10.86 -8.35 8.58
CA ASP A 285 -9.39 -8.38 8.60
C ASP A 285 -8.83 -7.04 8.10
N THR A 286 -7.55 -6.80 8.33
CA THR A 286 -6.88 -5.56 7.87
C THR A 286 -5.67 -5.92 7.02
N TRP A 287 -5.75 -5.65 5.72
CA TRP A 287 -4.63 -5.69 4.79
C TRP A 287 -3.76 -4.43 4.90
N ALA A 288 -4.40 -3.27 5.13
CA ALA A 288 -3.82 -1.94 5.02
C ALA A 288 -3.03 -1.77 3.69
N PRO A 289 -3.73 -1.83 2.54
CA PRO A 289 -3.10 -1.89 1.23
C PRO A 289 -2.52 -0.55 0.82
N SER A 290 -1.50 -0.57 -0.03
CA SER A 290 -0.79 0.63 -0.46
C SER A 290 -0.44 0.56 -1.94
N GLY A 291 0.84 0.56 -2.31
CA GLY A 291 1.24 0.45 -3.71
C GLY A 291 0.57 -0.69 -4.46
N ILE A 292 0.24 -0.44 -5.72
CA ILE A 292 -0.49 -1.36 -6.57
C ILE A 292 0.09 -1.28 -7.99
N THR A 293 0.21 -2.42 -8.64
CA THR A 293 0.68 -2.55 -10.02
C THR A 293 0.00 -3.72 -10.72
N THR A 294 0.28 -3.93 -12.00
CA THR A 294 -0.36 -4.95 -12.81
C THR A 294 0.64 -5.70 -13.67
N ASP A 295 0.41 -6.99 -13.87
CA ASP A 295 1.00 -7.76 -14.97
C ASP A 295 -0.14 -8.40 -15.77
N GLU A 296 -0.20 -8.11 -17.07
CA GLU A 296 -1.35 -8.44 -17.92
C GLU A 296 -2.70 -8.02 -17.30
N ASP A 297 -3.54 -9.00 -16.94
CA ASP A 297 -4.87 -8.83 -16.35
C ASP A 297 -4.87 -9.08 -14.82
N VAL A 298 -3.68 -9.21 -14.21
CA VAL A 298 -3.51 -9.53 -12.79
C VAL A 298 -3.00 -8.32 -12.04
N ILE A 299 -3.58 -8.08 -10.86
CA ILE A 299 -3.26 -6.97 -9.97
C ILE A 299 -2.39 -7.45 -8.81
N TYR A 300 -1.33 -6.71 -8.52
CA TYR A 300 -0.43 -6.92 -7.39
C TYR A 300 -0.53 -5.74 -6.43
N THR A 301 -0.81 -5.99 -5.15
CA THR A 301 -1.00 -4.94 -4.14
C THR A 301 -0.11 -5.17 -2.92
N ALA A 302 0.66 -4.16 -2.53
CA ALA A 302 1.46 -4.17 -1.31
C ALA A 302 0.59 -3.99 -0.07
N GLY A 303 0.71 -4.92 0.89
CA GLY A 303 0.01 -4.93 2.17
C GLY A 303 0.91 -4.54 3.33
N LEU A 304 0.55 -3.47 4.04
CA LEU A 304 1.32 -2.99 5.18
C LEU A 304 1.06 -3.82 6.43
N ARG A 305 -0.20 -3.92 6.87
CA ARG A 305 -0.56 -4.72 8.07
C ARG A 305 -0.78 -6.18 7.71
N GLY A 306 -1.14 -6.44 6.46
CA GLY A 306 -1.19 -7.76 5.86
C GLY A 306 0.17 -8.42 5.67
N GLU A 307 1.26 -7.64 5.69
CA GLU A 307 2.65 -8.11 5.62
C GLU A 307 2.96 -9.00 4.39
N ALA A 308 2.34 -8.67 3.26
CA ALA A 308 2.43 -9.44 2.03
C ALA A 308 2.29 -8.56 0.78
N VAL A 309 2.74 -9.08 -0.37
CA VAL A 309 2.24 -8.67 -1.69
C VAL A 309 1.10 -9.61 -2.05
N TYR A 310 -0.07 -9.05 -2.32
CA TYR A 310 -1.27 -9.79 -2.70
C TYR A 310 -1.46 -9.79 -4.22
N LEU A 311 -1.93 -10.91 -4.75
CA LEU A 311 -2.36 -11.10 -6.13
C LEU A 311 -3.89 -11.13 -6.18
N PHE A 312 -4.46 -10.38 -7.12
CA PHE A 312 -5.89 -10.38 -7.41
C PHE A 312 -6.15 -10.49 -8.91
N ASN A 313 -7.01 -11.42 -9.31
CA ASN A 313 -7.49 -11.53 -10.68
C ASN A 313 -8.92 -10.96 -10.76
N PRO A 314 -9.13 -9.81 -11.42
CA PRO A 314 -10.45 -9.21 -11.58
C PRO A 314 -11.46 -10.08 -12.35
N GLU A 315 -11.02 -11.01 -13.20
CA GLU A 315 -11.90 -11.94 -13.93
C GLU A 315 -12.48 -13.04 -13.03
N GLU A 316 -11.75 -13.40 -11.96
CA GLU A 316 -12.14 -14.38 -10.95
C GLU A 316 -11.99 -13.76 -9.55
N PRO A 317 -12.85 -12.78 -9.18
CA PRO A 317 -12.68 -11.96 -7.99
C PRO A 317 -13.12 -12.71 -6.72
N THR A 318 -12.52 -13.87 -6.47
CA THR A 318 -12.92 -14.76 -5.37
C THR A 318 -12.09 -14.55 -4.11
N GLU A 319 -10.81 -14.24 -4.24
CA GLU A 319 -9.91 -14.04 -3.09
C GLU A 319 -8.66 -13.24 -3.46
N TRP A 320 -8.07 -12.58 -2.45
CA TRP A 320 -6.70 -12.10 -2.50
C TRP A 320 -5.75 -13.24 -2.13
N THR A 321 -4.81 -13.55 -3.02
CA THR A 321 -3.82 -14.60 -2.77
C THR A 321 -2.50 -13.97 -2.35
N GLU A 322 -1.87 -14.47 -1.29
CA GLU A 322 -0.52 -14.03 -0.93
C GLU A 322 0.48 -14.52 -1.99
N TYR A 323 1.21 -13.59 -2.60
CA TYR A 323 2.24 -13.87 -3.60
C TYR A 323 3.64 -13.82 -2.98
N VAL A 324 3.90 -12.82 -2.12
CA VAL A 324 5.13 -12.67 -1.34
C VAL A 324 4.76 -12.41 0.11
N SER A 325 5.40 -13.10 1.06
CA SER A 325 5.20 -12.95 2.51
C SER A 325 6.54 -13.00 3.25
N ASP A 326 6.53 -12.82 4.57
CA ASP A 326 7.70 -12.98 5.47
C ASP A 326 8.75 -11.85 5.42
N TYR A 327 8.41 -10.69 4.86
CA TYR A 327 9.25 -9.48 4.89
C TYR A 327 8.73 -8.39 5.85
N GLY A 328 7.66 -8.68 6.58
CA GLY A 328 6.92 -7.69 7.34
C GLY A 328 6.13 -6.76 6.42
N ARG A 329 6.06 -5.48 6.78
CA ARG A 329 5.21 -4.49 6.09
C ARG A 329 5.75 -4.21 4.69
N VAL A 330 4.90 -4.28 3.67
CA VAL A 330 5.25 -3.91 2.28
C VAL A 330 4.51 -2.64 1.88
N ARG A 331 5.23 -1.66 1.31
CA ARG A 331 4.69 -0.31 1.00
C ARG A 331 4.42 -0.07 -0.48
N ASP A 332 5.26 -0.63 -1.34
CA ASP A 332 5.10 -0.43 -2.77
C ASP A 332 5.58 -1.64 -3.54
N VAL A 333 4.98 -1.82 -4.72
CA VAL A 333 5.27 -2.90 -5.64
C VAL A 333 5.25 -2.34 -7.06
N MET A 334 6.24 -2.72 -7.86
CA MET A 334 6.41 -2.28 -9.24
C MET A 334 6.75 -3.50 -10.11
N ILE A 335 6.14 -3.60 -11.27
CA ILE A 335 6.49 -4.62 -12.27
C ILE A 335 7.00 -3.94 -13.54
N GLU A 336 8.12 -4.43 -14.07
CA GLU A 336 8.63 -4.05 -15.38
C GLU A 336 9.01 -5.30 -16.16
N GLY A 337 8.26 -5.63 -17.21
CA GLY A 337 8.47 -6.89 -17.94
C GLY A 337 8.22 -8.10 -17.02
N ASN A 338 9.25 -8.93 -16.82
CA ASN A 338 9.16 -10.10 -15.93
C ASN A 338 9.74 -9.83 -14.53
N ASP A 339 10.15 -8.59 -14.25
CA ASP A 339 10.80 -8.21 -13.01
C ASP A 339 9.77 -7.58 -12.07
N LEU A 340 9.59 -8.19 -10.89
CA LEU A 340 8.83 -7.61 -9.78
C LEU A 340 9.80 -7.03 -8.76
N TYR A 341 9.53 -5.79 -8.36
CA TYR A 341 10.22 -5.09 -7.30
C TYR A 341 9.25 -4.75 -6.19
N PHE A 342 9.68 -4.84 -4.93
CA PHE A 342 8.90 -4.33 -3.80
C PHE A 342 9.80 -3.72 -2.73
N ILE A 343 9.23 -2.80 -1.94
CA ILE A 343 9.91 -2.17 -0.81
C ILE A 343 9.22 -2.49 0.51
N THR A 344 10.03 -2.83 1.52
CA THR A 344 9.54 -3.02 2.89
C THR A 344 9.36 -1.68 3.61
N ASN A 345 8.62 -1.68 4.72
CA ASN A 345 8.27 -0.47 5.47
C ASN A 345 8.16 -0.68 6.99
N ASN A 346 9.03 -1.54 7.51
CA ASN A 346 9.11 -1.89 8.92
C ASN A 346 9.62 -0.72 9.78
N THR A 347 10.32 0.25 9.19
CA THR A 347 10.84 1.43 9.90
C THR A 347 9.85 2.61 9.95
N ASP A 348 8.60 2.43 9.50
CA ASP A 348 7.57 3.49 9.43
C ASP A 348 6.99 3.91 10.81
N GLY A 349 7.43 3.26 11.88
CA GLY A 349 6.96 3.47 13.26
C GLY A 349 5.84 2.51 13.69
N ARG A 350 5.33 1.66 12.78
CA ARG A 350 4.30 0.64 13.05
C ARG A 350 4.82 -0.78 12.90
N GLY A 351 5.98 -0.98 12.26
CA GLY A 351 6.64 -2.28 12.11
C GLY A 351 7.57 -2.67 13.26
N ASN A 352 8.20 -3.83 13.11
CA ASN A 352 9.23 -4.35 14.00
C ASN A 352 10.53 -4.51 13.19
N PRO A 353 11.30 -3.42 12.96
CA PRO A 353 12.39 -3.43 11.99
C PRO A 353 13.55 -4.33 12.43
N GLU A 354 14.06 -5.10 11.47
CA GLU A 354 15.31 -5.83 11.59
C GLU A 354 16.51 -4.93 11.23
N SER A 355 17.74 -5.45 11.35
CA SER A 355 18.95 -4.63 11.16
C SER A 355 19.19 -4.19 9.72
N GLU A 356 18.61 -4.89 8.75
CA GLU A 356 18.77 -4.63 7.32
C GLU A 356 17.55 -3.90 6.72
N ASP A 357 16.51 -3.65 7.54
CA ASP A 357 15.31 -2.96 7.11
C ASP A 357 15.52 -1.44 6.97
N ASP A 358 14.81 -0.78 6.07
CA ASP A 358 13.95 -1.33 5.01
C ASP A 358 14.74 -1.68 3.75
N ARG A 359 14.15 -2.49 2.87
CA ARG A 359 14.83 -3.10 1.71
C ARG A 359 14.10 -2.81 0.40
N LEU A 360 14.85 -2.68 -0.69
CA LEU A 360 14.36 -2.85 -2.05
C LEU A 360 14.71 -4.28 -2.49
N ILE A 361 13.72 -5.05 -2.89
CA ILE A 361 13.87 -6.45 -3.24
C ILE A 361 13.36 -6.66 -4.67
N HIS A 362 14.08 -7.48 -5.42
CA HIS A 362 13.76 -7.90 -6.78
C HIS A 362 13.51 -9.40 -6.82
N MET A 363 12.59 -9.80 -7.69
CA MET A 363 12.31 -11.19 -8.04
C MET A 363 11.78 -11.28 -9.47
N GLU A 364 12.00 -12.42 -10.13
CA GLU A 364 11.38 -12.71 -11.42
C GLU A 364 9.97 -13.31 -11.22
N LEU A 365 9.00 -12.84 -12.01
CA LEU A 365 7.67 -13.44 -12.11
C LEU A 365 7.77 -14.84 -12.76
N ASN A 366 6.93 -15.78 -12.33
CA ASN A 366 6.97 -17.19 -12.75
C ASN A 366 5.97 -17.56 -13.83
#